data_AF-A0A2N9MYJ3-F1
#
_entry.id   AF-A0A2N9MYJ3-F1
#
_cell.length_a   1.000
_cell.length_b   1.000
_cell.length_c   1.000
_cell.angle_alpha   90.00
_cell.angle_beta   90.00
_cell.angle_gamma   90.00
#
_symmetry.space_group_name_H-M   'P 1'
#
loop_
_entity.id
_entity.type
_entity.pdbx_description
1 polymer ?
#
loop_
_entity_poly.entity_id
_entity_poly.type
_entity_poly.pdbx_seq_one_letter_code
_entity_poly.pdbx_strand_id
1 'polypeptide(L)'
;MNIRFWLAAAAACCAFSLDAALVPGEPAPDLVVRDVAGTTVRLSAYRQKKHIALLVAPPDRLPTADWAGTERRLAALDTVVLFNDGPAATLLIDQTGVVRRVLTGSVLTGTGLTDFVELWQSGKAWFAGYCARCHGADGEDTWCDQKPLTGVGQRLSPTQIRETLNMWEVNDQEVIIRGERIKRPQVDAIIVYVSSL
;
A
#
# COMPACT_ATOMS: atom_id res chain seq x y z
N MET A 1 -43.65 -45.69 -4.04
CA MET A 1 -42.20 -45.49 -4.23
C MET A 1 -42.02 -44.19 -5.02
N ASN A 2 -41.66 -43.08 -4.35
CA ASN A 2 -41.33 -41.80 -4.99
C ASN A 2 -40.47 -41.01 -4.01
N ILE A 3 -39.15 -41.08 -4.19
CA ILE A 3 -38.16 -40.38 -3.37
C ILE A 3 -37.89 -39.04 -4.05
N ARG A 4 -38.35 -37.94 -3.44
CA ARG A 4 -38.00 -36.58 -3.84
C ARG A 4 -36.65 -36.23 -3.23
N PHE A 5 -35.62 -36.18 -4.07
CA PHE A 5 -34.31 -35.64 -3.73
C PHE A 5 -34.40 -34.11 -3.64
N TRP A 6 -34.15 -33.57 -2.45
CA TRP A 6 -33.81 -32.16 -2.26
C TRP A 6 -32.30 -32.02 -2.49
N LEU A 7 -31.92 -31.42 -3.62
CA LEU A 7 -30.55 -30.95 -3.85
C LEU A 7 -30.36 -29.67 -3.04
N ALA A 8 -29.64 -29.78 -1.93
CA ALA A 8 -29.08 -28.63 -1.23
C ALA A 8 -28.03 -27.97 -2.13
N ALA A 9 -28.27 -26.73 -2.53
CA ALA A 9 -27.29 -25.90 -3.21
C ALA A 9 -26.18 -25.56 -2.19
N ALA A 10 -25.05 -26.26 -2.26
CA ALA A 10 -23.84 -25.85 -1.58
C ALA A 10 -23.34 -24.56 -2.23
N ALA A 11 -23.45 -23.44 -1.51
CA ALA A 11 -22.80 -22.20 -1.87
C ALA A 11 -21.29 -22.45 -1.87
N ALA A 12 -20.71 -22.51 -3.06
CA ALA A 12 -19.27 -22.55 -3.23
C ALA A 12 -18.69 -21.20 -2.75
N CYS A 13 -18.26 -21.13 -1.50
CA CYS A 13 -17.31 -20.11 -1.06
C CYS A 13 -16.01 -20.35 -1.83
N CYS A 14 -15.84 -19.65 -2.94
CA CYS A 14 -14.53 -19.54 -3.58
C CYS A 14 -13.58 -18.92 -2.56
N ALA A 15 -12.70 -19.75 -2.00
CA ALA A 15 -11.54 -19.29 -1.26
C ALA A 15 -10.64 -18.54 -2.25
N PHE A 16 -10.80 -17.21 -2.31
CA PHE A 16 -9.87 -16.33 -3.00
C PHE A 16 -8.57 -16.31 -2.21
N SER A 17 -7.52 -16.94 -2.75
CA SER A 17 -6.18 -16.79 -2.21
C SER A 17 -5.70 -15.36 -2.45
N LEU A 18 -5.56 -14.57 -1.38
CA LEU A 18 -5.15 -13.16 -1.44
C LEU A 18 -3.81 -12.93 -2.16
N ASP A 19 -2.91 -13.91 -2.13
CA ASP A 19 -1.55 -13.79 -2.67
C ASP A 19 -1.50 -13.51 -4.18
N ALA A 20 -2.53 -13.86 -4.94
CA ALA A 20 -2.56 -13.63 -6.40
C ALA A 20 -3.25 -12.32 -6.82
N ALA A 21 -3.86 -11.57 -5.89
CA ALA A 21 -4.81 -10.51 -6.23
C ALA A 21 -4.42 -9.09 -5.74
N LEU A 22 -3.29 -8.92 -5.06
CA LEU A 22 -2.90 -7.66 -4.44
C LEU A 22 -1.50 -7.23 -4.88
N VAL A 23 -1.44 -6.53 -6.00
CA VAL A 23 -0.20 -6.08 -6.65
C VAL A 23 -0.07 -4.56 -6.51
N PRO A 24 1.08 -4.03 -6.05
CA PRO A 24 1.32 -2.59 -6.04
C PRO A 24 1.09 -1.94 -7.42
N GLY A 25 0.41 -0.81 -7.43
CA GLY A 25 -0.01 -0.08 -8.63
C GLY A 25 -1.36 -0.52 -9.21
N GLU A 26 -1.91 -1.65 -8.76
CA GLU A 26 -3.21 -2.16 -9.27
C GLU A 26 -4.38 -1.87 -8.31
N PRO A 27 -5.62 -1.76 -8.83
CA PRO A 27 -6.81 -1.66 -7.99
C PRO A 27 -6.97 -2.88 -7.07
N ALA A 28 -7.22 -2.64 -5.79
CA ALA A 28 -7.54 -3.70 -4.84
C ALA A 28 -8.92 -4.30 -5.17
N PRO A 29 -9.07 -5.64 -5.16
CA PRO A 29 -10.37 -6.29 -5.29
C PRO A 29 -11.31 -5.84 -4.16
N ASP A 30 -12.63 -5.87 -4.39
CA ASP A 30 -13.58 -5.51 -3.35
C ASP A 30 -13.80 -6.65 -2.35
N LEU A 31 -12.94 -6.69 -1.34
CA LEU A 31 -12.95 -7.71 -0.29
C LEU A 31 -13.97 -7.40 0.80
N VAL A 32 -14.49 -8.47 1.42
CA VAL A 32 -15.20 -8.39 2.70
C VAL A 32 -14.15 -8.43 3.80
N VAL A 33 -14.13 -7.42 4.65
CA VAL A 33 -13.11 -7.21 5.69
C VAL A 33 -13.78 -6.83 7.01
N ARG A 34 -13.02 -6.78 8.09
CA ARG A 34 -13.51 -6.36 9.42
C ARG A 34 -12.86 -5.06 9.83
N ASP A 35 -13.59 -4.19 10.51
CA ASP A 35 -13.00 -3.04 11.21
C ASP A 35 -12.47 -3.42 12.60
N VAL A 36 -11.91 -2.44 13.32
CA VAL A 36 -11.36 -2.64 14.68
C VAL A 36 -12.44 -3.01 15.70
N ALA A 37 -13.70 -2.65 15.47
CA ALA A 37 -14.83 -3.08 16.29
C ALA A 37 -15.33 -4.50 15.95
N GLY A 38 -14.74 -5.15 14.94
CA GLY A 38 -15.12 -6.48 14.46
C GLY A 38 -16.32 -6.46 13.50
N THR A 39 -16.79 -5.30 13.07
CA THR A 39 -17.91 -5.17 12.14
C THR A 39 -17.45 -5.55 10.73
N THR A 40 -18.23 -6.40 10.08
CA THR A 40 -17.99 -6.79 8.69
C THR A 40 -18.40 -5.66 7.74
N VAL A 41 -17.48 -5.25 6.87
CA VAL A 41 -17.63 -4.17 5.89
C VAL A 41 -17.02 -4.59 4.54
N ARG A 42 -17.29 -3.85 3.47
CA ARG A 42 -16.60 -4.01 2.17
C ARG A 42 -15.52 -2.95 2.01
N LEU A 43 -14.39 -3.30 1.38
CA LEU A 43 -13.31 -2.34 1.09
C LEU A 43 -13.83 -1.14 0.29
N SER A 44 -14.73 -1.38 -0.67
CA SER A 44 -15.35 -0.32 -1.48
C SER A 44 -16.04 0.78 -0.66
N ALA A 45 -16.47 0.51 0.58
CA ALA A 45 -17.12 1.50 1.44
C ALA A 45 -16.18 2.65 1.89
N TYR A 46 -14.86 2.42 1.82
CA TYR A 46 -13.81 3.34 2.24
C TYR A 46 -13.10 4.04 1.08
N ARG A 47 -13.32 3.57 -0.16
CA ARG A 47 -12.83 4.27 -1.36
C ARG A 47 -13.36 5.70 -1.37
N GLN A 48 -12.53 6.62 -1.85
CA GLN A 48 -12.72 8.06 -1.93
C GLN A 48 -12.87 8.78 -0.58
N LYS A 49 -12.66 8.09 0.56
CA LYS A 49 -12.82 8.67 1.89
C LYS A 49 -11.54 8.68 2.70
N LYS A 50 -10.82 7.56 2.70
CA LYS A 50 -9.65 7.30 3.55
C LYS A 50 -8.65 6.40 2.83
N HIS A 51 -7.39 6.49 3.20
CA HIS A 51 -6.46 5.41 2.96
C HIS A 51 -6.83 4.21 3.84
N ILE A 52 -6.42 3.00 3.45
CA ILE A 52 -6.69 1.77 4.19
C ILE A 52 -5.36 1.08 4.50
N ALA A 53 -5.10 0.88 5.79
CA ALA A 53 -4.11 -0.06 6.28
C ALA A 53 -4.79 -1.42 6.48
N LEU A 54 -4.61 -2.35 5.54
CA LEU A 54 -5.22 -3.68 5.59
C LEU A 54 -4.24 -4.68 6.21
N LEU A 55 -4.64 -5.27 7.32
CA LEU A 55 -3.89 -6.30 8.04
C LEU A 55 -4.47 -7.67 7.71
N VAL A 56 -3.69 -8.49 7.04
CA VAL A 56 -4.09 -9.86 6.66
C VAL A 56 -3.41 -10.81 7.62
N ALA A 57 -4.19 -11.61 8.33
CA ALA A 57 -3.68 -12.57 9.31
C ALA A 57 -4.50 -13.85 9.29
N PRO A 58 -3.94 -14.98 9.73
CA PRO A 58 -4.73 -16.17 10.04
C PRO A 58 -5.82 -15.84 11.06
N PRO A 59 -7.01 -16.47 10.97
CA PRO A 59 -8.18 -16.14 11.80
C PRO A 59 -7.95 -16.31 13.31
N ASP A 60 -6.98 -17.13 13.71
CA ASP A 60 -6.55 -17.38 15.08
C ASP A 60 -5.46 -16.42 15.58
N ARG A 61 -5.02 -15.47 14.74
CA ARG A 61 -3.80 -14.67 14.97
C ARG A 61 -4.03 -13.18 14.77
N LEU A 62 -5.15 -12.65 15.27
CA LEU A 62 -5.34 -11.20 15.35
C LEU A 62 -4.19 -10.58 16.15
N PRO A 63 -3.49 -9.59 15.59
CA PRO A 63 -2.32 -9.07 16.26
C PRO A 63 -2.74 -8.28 17.51
N THR A 64 -2.12 -8.60 18.64
CA THR A 64 -2.36 -7.88 19.89
C THR A 64 -1.67 -6.52 19.81
N ALA A 65 -2.43 -5.44 19.94
CA ALA A 65 -1.90 -4.08 19.91
C ALA A 65 -2.76 -3.12 20.74
N ASP A 66 -2.18 -1.98 21.11
CA ASP A 66 -2.96 -0.81 21.54
C ASP A 66 -3.65 -0.20 20.32
N TRP A 67 -4.82 -0.72 19.98
CA TRP A 67 -5.59 -0.25 18.83
C TRP A 67 -6.08 1.18 19.01
N ALA A 68 -6.48 1.59 20.21
CA ALA A 68 -6.95 2.96 20.46
C ALA A 68 -5.86 4.00 20.16
N GLY A 69 -4.61 3.74 20.59
CA GLY A 69 -3.46 4.58 20.25
C GLY A 69 -3.13 4.54 18.76
N THR A 70 -3.17 3.36 18.15
CA THR A 70 -2.84 3.13 16.72
C THR A 70 -3.85 3.82 15.79
N GLU A 71 -5.16 3.65 16.04
CA GLU A 71 -6.23 4.28 15.28
C GLU A 71 -6.14 5.80 15.33
N ARG A 72 -5.82 6.38 16.49
CA ARG A 72 -5.67 7.84 16.61
C ARG A 72 -4.54 8.38 15.72
N ARG A 73 -3.40 7.68 15.66
CA ARG A 73 -2.27 8.08 14.82
C ARG A 73 -2.60 7.93 13.34
N LEU A 74 -3.19 6.80 12.95
CA LEU A 74 -3.57 6.54 11.56
C LEU A 74 -4.69 7.47 11.08
N ALA A 75 -5.64 7.83 11.95
CA ALA A 75 -6.67 8.80 11.64
C ALA A 75 -6.09 10.19 11.31
N ALA A 76 -4.99 10.59 11.96
CA ALA A 76 -4.28 11.83 11.63
C ALA A 76 -3.60 11.77 10.25
N LEU A 77 -3.37 10.58 9.73
CA LEU A 77 -2.85 10.29 8.38
C LEU A 77 -3.98 9.96 7.39
N ASP A 78 -5.22 10.27 7.75
CA ASP A 78 -6.42 9.96 6.96
C ASP A 78 -6.55 8.46 6.61
N THR A 79 -6.10 7.59 7.52
CA THR A 79 -5.98 6.14 7.29
C THR A 79 -6.83 5.36 8.30
N VAL A 80 -7.56 4.36 7.82
CA VAL A 80 -8.30 3.40 8.66
C VAL A 80 -7.60 2.05 8.71
N VAL A 81 -7.76 1.31 9.80
CA VAL A 81 -7.27 -0.07 9.93
C VAL A 81 -8.40 -1.03 9.64
N LEU A 82 -8.15 -1.98 8.74
CA LEU A 82 -9.07 -3.07 8.44
C LEU A 82 -8.35 -4.42 8.53
N PHE A 83 -9.10 -5.49 8.76
CA PHE A 83 -8.59 -6.84 8.94
C PHE A 83 -9.19 -7.79 7.92
N ASN A 84 -8.38 -8.72 7.44
CA ASN A 84 -8.84 -9.81 6.60
C ASN A 84 -8.17 -11.13 6.97
N ASP A 85 -8.82 -12.23 6.62
CA ASP A 85 -8.28 -13.57 6.83
C ASP A 85 -7.36 -13.96 5.67
N GLY A 86 -6.17 -14.46 5.98
CA GLY A 86 -5.22 -14.94 4.97
C GLY A 86 -3.77 -15.06 5.47
N PRO A 87 -2.81 -15.23 4.54
CA PRO A 87 -1.39 -15.20 4.86
C PRO A 87 -0.99 -13.88 5.52
N ALA A 88 -0.05 -13.92 6.47
CA ALA A 88 0.41 -12.75 7.18
C ALA A 88 0.90 -11.66 6.20
N ALA A 89 0.24 -10.50 6.18
CA ALA A 89 0.66 -9.36 5.38
C ALA A 89 0.14 -8.03 5.93
N THR A 90 0.83 -6.95 5.56
CA THR A 90 0.40 -5.56 5.79
C THR A 90 0.32 -4.85 4.46
N LEU A 91 -0.82 -4.23 4.16
CA LEU A 91 -1.03 -3.49 2.94
C LEU A 91 -1.42 -2.04 3.22
N LEU A 92 -1.01 -1.17 2.31
CA LEU A 92 -1.55 0.18 2.18
C LEU A 92 -2.30 0.26 0.87
N ILE A 93 -3.58 0.64 0.94
CA ILE A 93 -4.44 0.95 -0.20
C ILE A 93 -4.79 2.42 -0.10
N ASP A 94 -4.69 3.16 -1.19
CA ASP A 94 -4.99 4.59 -1.16
C ASP A 94 -6.50 4.88 -1.23
N GLN A 95 -6.84 6.17 -1.23
CA GLN A 95 -8.22 6.63 -1.35
C GLN A 95 -8.85 6.25 -2.69
N THR A 96 -8.10 6.06 -3.78
CA THR A 96 -8.69 5.64 -5.06
C THR A 96 -8.95 4.13 -5.11
N GLY A 97 -8.46 3.39 -4.11
CA GLY A 97 -8.59 1.95 -4.01
C GLY A 97 -7.43 1.20 -4.66
N VAL A 98 -6.32 1.86 -4.97
CA VAL A 98 -5.12 1.23 -5.54
C VAL A 98 -4.22 0.72 -4.43
N VAL A 99 -3.71 -0.50 -4.59
CA VAL A 99 -2.71 -1.09 -3.69
C VAL A 99 -1.41 -0.32 -3.88
N ARG A 100 -0.92 0.29 -2.80
CA ARG A 100 0.31 1.08 -2.82
C ARG A 100 1.48 0.36 -2.19
N ARG A 101 1.27 -0.35 -1.07
CA ARG A 101 2.35 -1.11 -0.45
C ARG A 101 1.85 -2.47 -0.03
N VAL A 102 2.74 -3.44 -0.14
CA VAL A 102 2.54 -4.80 0.35
C VAL A 102 3.80 -5.21 1.10
N LEU A 103 3.64 -5.63 2.35
CA LEU A 103 4.66 -6.30 3.14
C LEU A 103 4.16 -7.71 3.42
N THR A 104 4.68 -8.69 2.69
CA THR A 104 4.34 -10.10 2.87
C THR A 104 5.07 -10.72 4.06
N GLY A 105 4.47 -11.72 4.69
CA GLY A 105 5.01 -12.44 5.83
C GLY A 105 4.99 -11.68 7.15
N SER A 106 4.43 -10.47 7.21
CA SER A 106 4.44 -9.63 8.42
C SER A 106 3.17 -8.81 8.57
N VAL A 107 2.64 -8.79 9.81
CA VAL A 107 1.49 -7.96 10.20
C VAL A 107 1.98 -6.88 11.16
N LEU A 108 2.08 -5.65 10.67
CA LEU A 108 2.55 -4.51 11.45
C LEU A 108 1.43 -3.98 12.34
N THR A 109 1.81 -3.51 13.53
CA THR A 109 0.91 -2.85 14.47
C THR A 109 1.59 -1.66 15.14
N GLY A 110 0.83 -0.84 15.87
CA GLY A 110 1.37 0.27 16.65
C GLY A 110 2.18 1.25 15.80
N THR A 111 3.37 1.61 16.31
CA THR A 111 4.30 2.52 15.63
C THR A 111 4.75 1.94 14.28
N GLY A 112 5.04 0.65 14.18
CA GLY A 112 5.48 0.06 12.91
C GLY A 112 4.46 0.18 11.78
N LEU A 113 3.15 0.07 12.11
CA LEU A 113 2.09 0.31 11.14
C LEU A 113 1.97 1.79 10.76
N THR A 114 2.16 2.69 11.74
CA THR A 114 2.15 4.14 11.50
C THR A 114 3.28 4.54 10.57
N ASP A 115 4.52 4.14 10.88
CA ASP A 115 5.72 4.41 10.09
C ASP A 115 5.58 3.86 8.65
N PHE A 116 4.93 2.70 8.50
CA PHE A 116 4.64 2.12 7.19
C PHE A 116 3.72 3.01 6.34
N VAL A 117 2.73 3.66 6.94
CA VAL A 117 1.86 4.58 6.21
C VAL A 117 2.56 5.91 5.95
N GLU A 118 3.21 6.48 6.96
CA GLU A 118 3.91 7.77 6.87
C GLU A 118 5.03 7.77 5.84
N LEU A 119 5.79 6.68 5.73
CA LEU A 119 6.87 6.58 4.76
C LEU A 119 6.36 6.69 3.31
N TRP A 120 5.19 6.12 3.01
CA TRP A 120 4.60 6.25 1.69
C TRP A 120 4.07 7.67 1.44
N GLN A 121 3.34 8.24 2.41
CA GLN A 121 2.76 9.57 2.26
C GLN A 121 3.83 10.66 2.15
N SER A 122 4.89 10.57 2.95
CA SER A 122 6.06 11.46 2.83
C SER A 122 6.75 11.28 1.48
N GLY A 123 6.89 10.05 1.00
CA GLY A 123 7.39 9.75 -0.35
C GLY A 123 6.60 10.44 -1.45
N LYS A 124 5.26 10.38 -1.38
CA LYS A 124 4.35 11.10 -2.28
C LYS A 124 4.58 12.61 -2.24
N ALA A 125 4.72 13.19 -1.04
CA ALA A 125 4.96 14.62 -0.88
C ALA A 125 6.31 15.05 -1.46
N TRP A 126 7.38 14.30 -1.22
CA TRP A 126 8.70 14.60 -1.77
C TRP A 126 8.74 14.40 -3.29
N PHE A 127 8.08 13.36 -3.81
CA PHE A 127 7.95 13.16 -5.24
C PHE A 127 7.23 14.34 -5.91
N ALA A 128 6.15 14.85 -5.31
CA ALA A 128 5.45 16.03 -5.81
C ALA A 128 6.37 17.26 -5.86
N GLY A 129 7.24 17.43 -4.85
CA GLY A 129 8.19 18.55 -4.78
C GLY A 129 9.35 18.47 -5.78
N TYR A 130 9.88 17.28 -6.06
CA TYR A 130 11.14 17.12 -6.80
C TYR A 130 10.99 16.45 -8.18
N CYS A 131 10.00 15.58 -8.37
CA CYS A 131 9.93 14.68 -9.52
C CYS A 131 8.72 14.94 -10.42
N ALA A 132 7.59 15.39 -9.84
CA ALA A 132 6.33 15.54 -10.55
C ALA A 132 6.37 16.58 -11.68
N ARG A 133 7.33 17.52 -11.67
CA ARG A 133 7.52 18.46 -12.78
C ARG A 133 7.78 17.76 -14.13
N CYS A 134 8.44 16.60 -14.12
CA CYS A 134 8.70 15.85 -15.36
C CYS A 134 7.80 14.61 -15.49
N HIS A 135 7.37 14.01 -14.38
CA HIS A 135 6.63 12.76 -14.38
C HIS A 135 5.12 12.90 -14.12
N GLY A 136 4.63 14.11 -13.87
CA GLY A 136 3.26 14.32 -13.43
C GLY A 136 3.07 13.91 -11.97
N ALA A 137 1.90 14.23 -11.39
CA ALA A 137 1.61 13.92 -9.98
C ALA A 137 1.56 12.41 -9.71
N ASP A 138 1.14 11.62 -10.70
CA ASP A 138 0.94 10.17 -10.59
C ASP A 138 1.99 9.35 -11.37
N GLY A 139 3.02 10.00 -11.92
CA GLY A 139 4.10 9.31 -12.64
C GLY A 139 3.79 8.93 -14.08
N GLU A 140 2.66 9.35 -14.64
CA GLU A 140 2.21 8.99 -15.99
C GLU A 140 2.75 9.89 -17.10
N ASP A 141 3.20 11.11 -16.77
CA ASP A 141 3.62 12.07 -17.78
C ASP A 141 5.01 11.72 -18.33
N THR A 142 5.24 12.21 -19.55
CA THR A 142 6.50 12.04 -20.30
C THR A 142 7.20 13.36 -20.56
N TRP A 143 6.91 14.38 -19.74
CA TRP A 143 7.58 15.67 -19.85
C TRP A 143 9.08 15.52 -19.59
N CYS A 144 9.88 16.45 -20.12
CA CYS A 144 11.34 16.37 -20.08
C CYS A 144 11.93 15.11 -20.78
N ASP A 145 11.21 14.53 -21.76
CA ASP A 145 11.56 13.30 -22.48
C ASP A 145 11.81 12.09 -21.57
N GLN A 146 11.13 12.05 -20.41
CA GLN A 146 11.25 10.95 -19.46
C GLN A 146 10.20 9.85 -19.73
N LYS A 147 10.53 8.62 -19.33
CA LYS A 147 9.57 7.50 -19.39
C LYS A 147 8.56 7.61 -18.24
N PRO A 148 7.32 7.11 -18.43
CA PRO A 148 6.38 6.95 -17.34
C PRO A 148 6.95 6.06 -16.24
N LEU A 149 6.64 6.41 -15.00
CA LEU A 149 7.00 5.67 -13.80
C LEU A 149 5.92 4.69 -13.37
N THR A 150 4.74 4.71 -13.98
CA THR A 150 3.70 3.71 -13.69
C THR A 150 4.19 2.28 -13.97
N GLY A 151 3.82 1.37 -13.08
CA GLY A 151 4.28 -0.02 -13.05
C GLY A 151 5.79 -0.19 -12.90
N VAL A 152 6.55 0.84 -12.48
CA VAL A 152 8.02 0.70 -12.34
C VAL A 152 8.38 -0.24 -11.21
N GLY A 153 7.62 -0.26 -10.11
CA GLY A 153 7.84 -1.19 -9.00
C GLY A 153 7.60 -2.66 -9.35
N GLN A 154 6.85 -2.93 -10.42
CA GLN A 154 6.66 -4.29 -10.95
C GLN A 154 7.87 -4.76 -11.79
N ARG A 155 8.66 -3.82 -12.30
CA ARG A 155 9.80 -4.08 -13.21
C ARG A 155 11.15 -3.97 -12.52
N LEU A 156 11.26 -3.10 -11.52
CA LEU A 156 12.50 -2.77 -10.82
C LEU A 156 12.32 -2.91 -9.32
N SER A 157 13.30 -3.54 -8.67
CA SER A 157 13.43 -3.51 -7.22
C SER A 157 13.75 -2.10 -6.71
N PRO A 158 13.49 -1.79 -5.42
CA PRO A 158 13.89 -0.51 -4.82
C PRO A 158 15.37 -0.17 -5.00
N THR A 159 16.26 -1.16 -4.97
CA THR A 159 17.70 -0.98 -5.22
C THR A 159 17.95 -0.56 -6.67
N GLN A 160 17.32 -1.22 -7.64
CA GLN A 160 17.43 -0.84 -9.05
C GLN A 160 16.83 0.53 -9.32
N ILE A 161 15.71 0.89 -8.67
CA ILE A 161 15.15 2.25 -8.76
C ILE A 161 16.17 3.25 -8.24
N ARG A 162 16.78 3.01 -7.07
CA ARG A 162 17.83 3.87 -6.51
C ARG A 162 18.99 4.06 -7.48
N GLU A 163 19.44 3.00 -8.14
CA GLU A 163 20.53 3.04 -9.13
C GLU A 163 20.17 3.89 -10.36
N THR A 164 18.90 3.89 -10.78
CA THR A 164 18.45 4.69 -11.95
C THR A 164 18.37 6.19 -11.67
N LEU A 165 18.33 6.62 -10.41
CA LEU A 165 18.28 8.04 -10.03
C LEU A 165 19.57 8.81 -10.37
N ASN A 166 20.66 8.11 -10.69
CA ASN A 166 21.96 8.70 -11.05
C ASN A 166 22.40 9.79 -10.05
N MET A 167 22.31 9.46 -8.76
CA MET A 167 22.57 10.38 -7.66
C MET A 167 24.04 10.80 -7.62
N TRP A 168 24.28 12.09 -7.39
CA TRP A 168 25.62 12.60 -7.12
C TRP A 168 25.79 12.83 -5.63
N GLU A 169 26.84 12.24 -5.06
CA GLU A 169 27.10 12.31 -3.64
C GLU A 169 27.60 13.71 -3.24
N VAL A 170 26.97 14.29 -2.23
CA VAL A 170 27.41 15.58 -1.65
C VAL A 170 28.08 15.36 -0.31
N ASN A 171 27.43 14.61 0.57
CA ASN A 171 27.92 14.20 1.88
C ASN A 171 27.14 12.97 2.37
N ASP A 172 27.34 12.58 3.63
CA ASP A 172 26.70 11.39 4.21
C ASP A 172 25.17 11.51 4.33
N GLN A 173 24.61 12.72 4.25
CA GLN A 173 23.19 13.01 4.46
C GLN A 173 22.44 13.44 3.20
N GLU A 174 23.15 13.94 2.18
CA GLU A 174 22.56 14.61 1.02
C GLU A 174 23.15 14.13 -0.30
N VAL A 175 22.28 14.07 -1.31
CA VAL A 175 22.62 13.78 -2.69
C VAL A 175 22.06 14.86 -3.61
N ILE A 176 22.58 14.94 -4.83
CA ILE A 176 21.98 15.72 -5.91
C ILE A 176 21.32 14.77 -6.91
N ILE A 177 20.05 15.04 -7.22
CA ILE A 177 19.28 14.36 -8.28
C ILE A 177 18.80 15.43 -9.24
N ARG A 178 19.25 15.37 -10.50
CA ARG A 178 18.83 16.32 -11.57
C ARG A 178 18.97 17.80 -11.19
N GLY A 179 20.01 18.14 -10.42
CA GLY A 179 20.29 19.52 -9.97
C GLY A 179 19.61 19.91 -8.65
N GLU A 180 18.71 19.07 -8.13
CA GLU A 180 18.07 19.28 -6.83
C GLU A 180 18.86 18.58 -5.72
N ARG A 181 19.11 19.30 -4.62
CA ARG A 181 19.73 18.74 -3.40
C ARG A 181 18.65 18.12 -2.52
N ILE A 182 18.76 16.82 -2.24
CA ILE A 182 17.77 16.02 -1.55
C ILE A 182 18.44 15.21 -0.43
N LYS A 183 17.82 15.12 0.74
CA LYS A 183 18.33 14.30 1.86
C LYS A 183 18.09 12.81 1.57
N ARG A 184 19.02 11.94 1.98
CA ARG A 184 18.90 10.48 1.77
C ARG A 184 17.59 9.88 2.28
N PRO A 185 17.08 10.21 3.49
CA PRO A 185 15.80 9.68 3.94
C PRO A 185 14.61 10.10 3.07
N GLN A 186 14.69 11.27 2.41
CA GLN A 186 13.67 11.72 1.46
C GLN A 186 13.75 10.90 0.18
N VAL A 187 14.96 10.57 -0.30
CA VAL A 187 15.15 9.67 -1.43
C VAL A 187 14.57 8.29 -1.14
N ASP A 188 14.81 7.74 0.05
CA ASP A 188 14.26 6.44 0.45
C ASP A 188 12.72 6.46 0.45
N ALA A 189 12.11 7.54 0.95
CA ALA A 189 10.67 7.73 0.89
C ALA A 189 10.16 7.86 -0.55
N ILE A 190 10.84 8.62 -1.42
CA ILE A 190 10.50 8.74 -2.85
C ILE A 190 10.54 7.37 -3.51
N ILE A 191 11.57 6.55 -3.25
CA ILE A 191 11.66 5.20 -3.81
C ILE A 191 10.46 4.36 -3.37
N VAL A 192 10.07 4.42 -2.08
CA VAL A 192 8.88 3.71 -1.59
C VAL A 192 7.61 4.13 -2.31
N TYR A 193 7.44 5.42 -2.59
CA TYR A 193 6.30 5.92 -3.36
C TYR A 193 6.36 5.47 -4.83
N VAL A 194 7.51 5.63 -5.49
CA VAL A 194 7.70 5.27 -6.91
C VAL A 194 7.54 3.75 -7.14
N SER A 195 7.96 2.91 -6.19
CA SER A 195 7.71 1.45 -6.24
C SER A 195 6.21 1.07 -6.19
N SER A 196 5.32 2.03 -5.94
CA SER A 196 3.87 1.83 -5.83
C SER A 196 3.04 2.46 -6.94
N LEU A 197 3.72 3.07 -7.92
CA LEU A 197 3.13 3.63 -9.13
C LEU A 197 2.99 2.56 -10.21
#